data_AF-V6AVL0-F1
#
_entry.id   AF-V6AVL0-F1
#
_cell.length_a   1.000
_cell.length_b   1.000
_cell.length_c   1.000
_cell.angle_alpha   90.00
_cell.angle_beta   90.00
_cell.angle_gamma   90.00
#
_symmetry.space_group_name_H-M   'P 1'
#
loop_
_entity.id
_entity.type
_entity.pdbx_description
1 polymer ?
#
loop_
_entity_poly.entity_id
_entity_poly.type
_entity_poly.pdbx_seq_one_letter_code
_entity_poly.pdbx_strand_id
1 'polypeptide(L)' 'MTTTAWKCYRCDLTFKDELIVTLHKNICNHESRQIKIAVA' A
#
# COMPACT_ATOMS: atom_id res chain seq x y z
N MET A 1 -0.73 0.61 -18.65
CA MET A 1 -0.71 -0.71 -17.96
C MET A 1 -1.27 -0.54 -16.55
N THR A 2 -1.97 -1.52 -15.96
CA THR A 2 -2.45 -1.39 -14.57
C THR A 2 -1.51 -2.12 -13.62
N THR A 3 -0.93 -1.41 -12.65
CA THR A 3 -0.06 -1.98 -11.62
C THR A 3 -0.84 -2.10 -10.31
N THR A 4 -0.59 -3.16 -9.56
CA THR A 4 -1.15 -3.34 -8.21
C THR A 4 -0.26 -2.62 -7.20
N ALA A 5 -0.86 -1.87 -6.29
CA ALA A 5 -0.18 -1.23 -5.16
C ALA A 5 -1.05 -1.28 -3.91
N TRP A 6 -0.54 -0.81 -2.79
CA TRP A 6 -1.28 -0.68 -1.54
C TRP A 6 -1.23 0.77 -1.05
N LYS A 7 -2.36 1.33 -0.70
CA LYS A 7 -2.47 2.68 -0.13
C LYS A 7 -2.86 2.58 1.33
N CYS A 8 -2.04 3.16 2.20
CA CYS A 8 -2.45 3.51 3.55
C CYS A 8 -3.05 4.91 3.54
N TYR A 9 -4.33 5.04 3.84
CA TYR A 9 -5.02 6.33 3.91
C TYR A 9 -4.71 7.09 5.21
N ARG A 10 -4.27 6.41 6.27
CA ARG A 10 -3.93 7.06 7.55
C ARG A 10 -2.57 7.78 7.48
N CYS A 11 -1.59 7.14 6.88
CA CYS A 11 -0.25 7.71 6.70
C CYS A 11 -0.09 8.44 5.36
N ASP A 12 -1.11 8.42 4.52
CA ASP A 12 -1.08 8.87 3.13
C ASP A 12 0.04 8.22 2.28
N LEU A 13 0.53 7.04 2.67
CA LEU A 13 1.61 6.33 1.99
C LEU A 13 1.09 5.36 0.94
N THR A 14 1.83 5.24 -0.16
CA THR A 14 1.58 4.27 -1.22
C THR A 14 2.77 3.31 -1.32
N PHE A 15 2.50 2.02 -1.19
CA PHE A 15 3.47 0.94 -1.23
C PHE A 15 3.30 0.13 -2.50
N LYS A 16 4.40 -0.28 -3.12
CA LYS A 16 4.39 -1.15 -4.31
C LYS A 16 4.75 -2.60 -3.99
N ASP A 17 5.17 -2.87 -2.76
CA ASP A 17 5.65 -4.16 -2.27
C ASP A 17 4.84 -4.63 -1.06
N GLU A 18 4.42 -5.89 -1.09
CA GLU A 18 3.62 -6.51 -0.02
C GLU A 18 4.42 -6.63 1.29
N LEU A 19 5.72 -6.85 1.19
CA LEU A 19 6.61 -6.92 2.36
C LEU A 19 6.60 -5.61 3.15
N ILE A 20 6.61 -4.47 2.46
CA ILE A 20 6.56 -3.15 3.10
C ILE A 20 5.19 -2.91 3.73
N VAL A 21 4.11 -3.41 3.11
CA VAL A 21 2.75 -3.33 3.66
C VAL A 21 2.62 -4.14 4.95
N THR A 22 3.18 -5.34 4.97
CA THR A 22 3.20 -6.20 6.15
C THR A 22 4.01 -5.55 7.28
N LEU A 23 5.17 -4.99 6.95
CA LEU A 23 6.00 -4.26 7.91
C LEU A 23 5.25 -3.03 8.46
N HIS A 24 4.63 -2.25 7.58
CA HIS A 24 3.82 -1.09 7.97
C HIS A 24 2.66 -1.48 8.89
N LYS A 25 1.96 -2.58 8.58
CA LYS A 25 0.89 -3.10 9.44
C LYS A 25 1.41 -3.45 10.84
N ASN A 26 2.60 -4.07 10.93
CA ASN A 26 3.21 -4.46 12.19
C ASN A 26 3.70 -3.27 13.02
N ILE A 27 4.31 -2.26 12.39
CA ILE A 27 4.86 -1.08 13.10
C ILE A 27 3.75 -0.07 13.46
N CYS A 28 2.85 0.22 12.52
CA CYS A 28 1.87 1.29 12.66
C CYS A 28 0.50 0.80 13.16
N ASN A 29 0.32 -0.51 13.32
CA ASN A 29 -0.88 -1.16 13.84
C ASN A 29 -2.18 -0.77 13.09
N HIS A 30 -2.09 -0.61 11.77
CA HIS A 30 -3.25 -0.40 10.91
C HIS A 30 -3.05 -0.95 9.50
N GLU A 31 -4.14 -1.20 8.80
CA GLU A 31 -4.12 -1.89 7.51
C GLU A 31 -3.98 -0.91 6.33
N SER A 32 -3.25 -1.35 5.30
CA SER A 32 -3.24 -0.70 3.98
C SER A 32 -4.20 -1.42 3.04
N ARG A 33 -4.78 -0.68 2.10
CA ARG A 33 -5.75 -1.23 1.14
C ARG A 33 -5.09 -1.46 -0.20
N GLN A 34 -5.29 -2.63 -0.81
CA GLN A 34 -4.83 -2.89 -2.16
C GLN A 34 -5.63 -2.06 -3.17
N ILE A 35 -4.92 -1.37 -4.07
CA ILE A 35 -5.45 -0.52 -5.12
C ILE A 35 -4.83 -0.90 -6.47
N LYS A 36 -5.54 -0.56 -7.56
CA LYS A 36 -5.01 -0.65 -8.91
C LYS A 36 -4.64 0.77 -9.35
N ILE A 37 -3.38 0.98 -9.72
CA ILE A 37 -2.92 2.22 -10.32
C ILE A 37 -2.86 2.05 -11.83
N ALA A 38 -3.53 2.94 -12.57
CA ALA A 38 -3.34 3.05 -14.01
C ALA A 38 -2.05 3.83 -14.26
N VAL A 39 -1.06 3.17 -14.88
CA VAL A 39 0.11 3.86 -15.44
C VAL A 39 -0.21 4.20 -16.90
N ALA A 40 -0.23 5.50 -17.19
CA ALA A 40 -0.41 6.06 -18.53
C ALA A 40 0.91 6.06 -19.29
#